data_AF-A0A9E3KZ53-F1
#
_entry.id   AF-A0A9E3KZ53-F1
#
_cell.length_a   1.000
_cell.length_b   1.000
_cell.length_c   1.000
_cell.angle_alpha   90.00
_cell.angle_beta   90.00
_cell.angle_gamma   90.00
#
_symmetry.space_group_name_H-M   'P 1'
#
loop_
_entity.id
_entity.type
_entity.pdbx_description
1 polymer ?
#
loop_
_entity_poly.entity_id
_entity_poly.type
_entity_poly.pdbx_seq_one_letter_code
_entity_poly.pdbx_strand_id
1 'polypeptide(L)'
;MKKLWQYLREHVQEDFRFAEYTSIAAFLAICIAFNYTFDFEDSFLDLQTGLSKFLYYLLTHAVAYLVPVFLIHFFSGKSLKLTSGFWLRSLLLLTLISLDRSNLLLEHWVYEFFHHQVSFLVYKVLNNLSGLIYIILPLLLFYLLRDRHEQNFYGLTRNAPDLKPYFVLLLIMLPIIATASFLPGFQKQYPMYESTQAHLFLQIPEWVTVALYETAYALNFVSIEFFYRGFLVIGMAVVLGRSAILPMASLYCFLHFGKPMPEAISSIFGGYILGVIALETRSIWGGILVHVGIAWTMELIAYLQELVN
;
A
#
# COMPACT_ATOMS: atom_id res chain seq x y z
N MET A 1 -21.64 7.93 -6.10
CA MET A 1 -21.91 6.48 -5.94
C MET A 1 -22.28 5.76 -7.24
N LYS A 2 -23.34 6.15 -7.97
CA LYS A 2 -23.76 5.45 -9.20
C LYS A 2 -22.63 5.20 -10.21
N LYS A 3 -21.77 6.20 -10.45
CA LYS A 3 -20.63 6.10 -11.38
C LYS A 3 -19.54 5.12 -10.93
N LEU A 4 -19.18 5.12 -9.63
CA LEU A 4 -18.21 4.16 -9.10
C LEU A 4 -18.74 2.72 -9.17
N TRP A 5 -20.03 2.54 -8.86
CA TRP A 5 -20.68 1.24 -8.98
C TRP A 5 -20.72 0.74 -10.42
N GLN A 6 -20.96 1.63 -11.38
CA GLN A 6 -20.91 1.31 -12.80
C GLN A 6 -19.53 0.79 -13.22
N TYR A 7 -18.45 1.46 -12.82
CA TYR A 7 -17.08 1.01 -13.11
C TYR A 7 -16.79 -0.39 -12.57
N LEU A 8 -17.19 -0.66 -11.32
CA LEU A 8 -17.02 -1.99 -10.73
C LEU A 8 -17.82 -3.06 -11.48
N ARG A 9 -19.07 -2.76 -11.81
CA ARG A 9 -19.94 -3.68 -12.54
C ARG A 9 -19.40 -4.00 -13.93
N GLU A 10 -19.01 -2.98 -14.69
CA GLU A 10 -18.46 -3.14 -16.05
C GLU A 10 -17.15 -3.93 -16.00
N HIS A 11 -16.27 -3.63 -15.04
CA HIS A 11 -15.03 -4.37 -14.88
C HIS A 11 -15.27 -5.86 -14.60
N VAL A 12 -16.14 -6.19 -13.63
CA VAL A 12 -16.46 -7.59 -13.32
C VAL A 12 -17.13 -8.29 -14.51
N GLN A 13 -18.04 -7.62 -15.22
CA GLN A 13 -18.72 -8.20 -16.38
C GLN A 13 -17.77 -8.55 -17.53
N GLU A 14 -16.74 -7.73 -17.75
CA GLU A 14 -15.79 -7.94 -18.84
C GLU A 14 -14.61 -8.82 -18.46
N ASP A 15 -14.12 -8.71 -17.23
CA ASP A 15 -12.83 -9.27 -16.81
C ASP A 15 -12.95 -10.58 -16.02
N PHE A 16 -14.09 -10.82 -15.35
CA PHE A 16 -14.23 -11.97 -14.45
C PHE A 16 -14.14 -13.30 -15.18
N ARG A 17 -13.21 -14.14 -14.71
CA ARG A 17 -13.06 -15.54 -15.11
C ARG A 17 -12.98 -16.40 -13.87
N PHE A 18 -13.90 -17.36 -13.75
CA PHE A 18 -14.02 -18.18 -12.53
C PHE A 18 -12.72 -18.90 -12.16
N ALA A 19 -12.04 -19.53 -13.13
CA ALA A 19 -10.80 -20.25 -12.88
C ALA A 19 -9.65 -19.32 -12.42
N GLU A 20 -9.48 -18.18 -13.10
CA GLU A 20 -8.51 -17.14 -12.75
C GLU A 20 -8.74 -16.63 -11.32
N TYR A 21 -9.93 -16.13 -11.02
CA TYR A 21 -10.25 -15.53 -9.72
C TYR A 21 -10.17 -16.56 -8.58
N THR A 22 -10.63 -17.78 -8.81
CA THR A 22 -10.57 -18.86 -7.80
C THR A 22 -9.12 -19.28 -7.53
N SER A 23 -8.28 -19.38 -8.57
CA SER A 23 -6.87 -19.74 -8.39
C SER A 23 -6.09 -18.68 -7.60
N ILE A 24 -6.35 -17.40 -7.86
CA ILE A 24 -5.71 -16.29 -7.12
C ILE A 24 -6.24 -16.21 -5.70
N ALA A 25 -7.54 -16.43 -5.48
CA ALA A 25 -8.12 -16.49 -4.14
C ALA A 25 -7.53 -17.66 -3.33
N ALA A 26 -7.36 -18.83 -3.94
CA ALA A 26 -6.72 -19.97 -3.30
C ALA A 26 -5.24 -19.69 -2.95
N PHE A 27 -4.50 -19.07 -3.87
CA PHE A 27 -3.13 -18.64 -3.62
C PHE A 27 -3.04 -17.67 -2.43
N LEU A 28 -3.85 -16.61 -2.42
CA LEU A 28 -3.88 -15.64 -1.33
C LEU A 28 -4.29 -16.28 0.00
N ALA A 29 -5.29 -17.17 -0.01
CA ALA A 29 -5.70 -17.89 1.18
C ALA A 29 -4.57 -18.74 1.77
N ILE A 30 -3.79 -19.44 0.93
CA ILE A 30 -2.63 -20.22 1.35
C ILE A 30 -1.56 -19.29 1.94
N CYS A 31 -1.23 -18.18 1.27
CA CYS A 31 -0.21 -17.24 1.74
C CYS A 31 -0.60 -16.54 3.06
N ILE A 32 -1.86 -16.13 3.19
CA ILE A 32 -2.41 -15.56 4.43
C ILE A 32 -2.35 -16.61 5.54
N ALA A 33 -2.86 -17.82 5.30
CA ALA A 33 -2.82 -18.90 6.29
C ALA A 33 -1.39 -19.20 6.72
N PHE A 34 -0.45 -19.28 5.79
CA PHE A 34 0.97 -19.48 6.08
C PHE A 34 1.53 -18.33 6.94
N ASN A 35 1.34 -17.07 6.52
CA ASN A 35 1.88 -15.91 7.24
C ASN A 35 1.38 -15.83 8.68
N TYR A 36 0.06 -15.98 8.90
CA TYR A 36 -0.53 -15.85 10.24
C TYR A 36 -0.43 -17.11 11.10
N THR A 37 -0.12 -18.28 10.52
CA THR A 37 0.17 -19.50 11.29
C THR A 37 1.61 -19.53 11.78
N PHE A 38 2.56 -19.10 10.94
CA PHE A 38 3.98 -19.17 11.23
C PHE A 38 4.60 -17.82 11.62
N ASP A 39 3.80 -16.76 11.66
CA ASP A 39 4.23 -15.38 11.94
C ASP A 39 5.38 -14.92 11.02
N PHE A 40 5.28 -15.22 9.73
CA PHE A 40 6.41 -15.14 8.80
C PHE A 40 6.93 -13.72 8.57
N GLU A 41 6.06 -12.71 8.45
CA GLU A 41 6.47 -11.30 8.34
C GLU A 41 7.27 -10.87 9.59
N ASP A 42 6.66 -10.95 10.78
CA ASP A 42 7.20 -10.39 12.00
C ASP A 42 8.38 -11.22 12.55
N SER A 43 8.25 -12.55 12.58
CA SER A 43 9.24 -13.46 13.18
C SER A 43 10.35 -13.91 12.23
N PHE A 44 10.26 -13.63 10.92
CA PHE A 44 11.31 -13.97 9.97
C PHE A 44 11.76 -12.81 9.10
N LEU A 45 10.86 -12.17 8.33
CA LEU A 45 11.26 -11.13 7.37
C LEU A 45 11.77 -9.86 8.06
N ASP A 46 11.09 -9.41 9.11
CA ASP A 46 11.45 -8.16 9.79
C ASP A 46 12.75 -8.26 10.60
N LEU A 47 13.09 -9.46 11.06
CA LEU A 47 14.35 -9.74 11.76
C LEU A 47 15.59 -9.75 10.86
N GLN A 48 15.40 -9.82 9.53
CA GLN A 48 16.53 -9.75 8.61
C GLN A 48 17.16 -8.35 8.64
N THR A 49 18.42 -8.25 8.24
CA THR A 49 19.13 -6.96 8.17
C THR A 49 19.91 -6.81 6.87
N GLY A 50 20.22 -5.56 6.51
CA GLY A 50 21.04 -5.23 5.35
C GLY A 50 20.53 -5.85 4.04
N LEU A 51 21.47 -6.29 3.20
CA LEU A 51 21.15 -6.87 1.89
C LEU A 51 20.26 -8.13 1.99
N SER A 52 20.40 -8.91 3.06
CA SER A 52 19.56 -10.09 3.28
C SER A 52 18.08 -9.70 3.40
N LYS A 53 17.76 -8.66 4.18
CA LYS A 53 16.37 -8.14 4.30
C LYS A 53 15.80 -7.78 2.94
N PHE A 54 16.57 -7.05 2.14
CA PHE A 54 16.18 -6.70 0.78
C PHE A 54 15.93 -7.93 -0.11
N LEU A 55 16.82 -8.92 -0.10
CA LEU A 55 16.67 -10.11 -0.95
C LEU A 55 15.46 -10.96 -0.56
N TYR A 56 15.18 -11.08 0.75
CA TYR A 56 13.99 -11.79 1.22
C TYR A 56 12.70 -11.05 0.85
N TYR A 57 12.63 -9.72 1.06
CA TYR A 57 11.51 -8.93 0.58
C TYR A 57 11.35 -9.01 -0.94
N LEU A 58 12.45 -8.99 -1.71
CA LEU A 58 12.41 -9.14 -3.15
C LEU A 58 11.80 -10.47 -3.58
N LEU A 59 12.17 -11.57 -2.91
CA LEU A 59 11.59 -12.88 -3.18
C LEU A 59 10.10 -12.92 -2.81
N THR A 60 9.73 -12.42 -1.63
CA THR A 60 8.35 -12.38 -1.15
C THR A 60 7.46 -11.55 -2.07
N HIS A 61 7.89 -10.35 -2.46
CA HIS A 61 7.16 -9.49 -3.39
C HIS A 61 7.10 -10.10 -4.80
N ALA A 62 8.16 -10.77 -5.25
CA ALA A 62 8.16 -11.46 -6.53
C ALA A 62 7.11 -12.59 -6.54
N VAL A 63 7.00 -13.36 -5.46
CA VAL A 63 5.94 -14.37 -5.30
C VAL A 63 4.56 -13.70 -5.30
N ALA A 64 4.38 -12.65 -4.49
CA ALA A 64 3.11 -11.94 -4.35
C ALA A 64 2.60 -11.32 -5.66
N TYR A 65 3.50 -10.92 -6.56
CA TYR A 65 3.15 -10.25 -7.81
C TYR A 65 3.18 -11.20 -9.02
N LEU A 66 4.24 -11.98 -9.21
CA LEU A 66 4.42 -12.81 -10.40
C LEU A 66 3.54 -14.07 -10.39
N VAL A 67 3.27 -14.67 -9.23
CA VAL A 67 2.37 -15.84 -9.16
C VAL A 67 0.97 -15.48 -9.67
N PRO A 68 0.31 -14.41 -9.21
CA PRO A 68 -0.93 -13.95 -9.83
C PRO A 68 -0.82 -13.68 -11.32
N VAL A 69 0.25 -13.02 -11.80
CA VAL A 69 0.44 -12.80 -13.25
C VAL A 69 0.45 -14.12 -14.03
N PHE A 70 1.17 -15.13 -13.53
CA PHE A 70 1.20 -16.45 -14.16
C PHE A 70 -0.14 -17.16 -14.06
N LEU A 71 -0.83 -17.11 -12.93
CA LEU A 71 -2.17 -17.66 -12.79
C LEU A 71 -3.14 -17.04 -13.81
N ILE A 72 -3.07 -15.72 -14.02
CA ILE A 72 -3.85 -15.05 -15.08
C ILE A 72 -3.44 -15.59 -16.45
N HIS A 73 -2.14 -15.67 -16.75
CA HIS A 73 -1.65 -16.17 -18.04
C HIS A 73 -2.18 -17.57 -18.37
N PHE A 74 -2.28 -18.47 -17.37
CA PHE A 74 -2.73 -19.85 -17.57
C PHE A 74 -4.25 -20.05 -17.47
N PHE A 75 -4.95 -19.32 -16.60
CA PHE A 75 -6.36 -19.59 -16.26
C PHE A 75 -7.37 -18.58 -16.79
N SER A 76 -6.94 -17.41 -17.27
CA SER A 76 -7.86 -16.37 -17.78
C SER A 76 -8.34 -16.64 -19.22
N GLY A 77 -7.65 -17.51 -19.95
CA GLY A 77 -7.79 -17.64 -21.41
C GLY A 77 -7.25 -16.43 -22.19
N LYS A 78 -6.74 -15.40 -21.51
CA LYS A 78 -6.05 -14.26 -22.11
C LYS A 78 -4.59 -14.61 -22.26
N SER A 79 -4.07 -14.58 -23.48
CA SER A 79 -2.63 -14.71 -23.71
C SER A 79 -1.94 -13.40 -23.32
N LEU A 80 -1.50 -13.31 -22.06
CA LEU A 80 -0.69 -12.18 -21.61
C LEU A 80 0.65 -12.16 -22.35
N LYS A 81 0.94 -11.05 -23.03
CA LYS A 81 2.23 -10.86 -23.71
C LYS A 81 3.27 -10.35 -22.70
N LEU A 82 4.04 -11.27 -22.12
CA LEU A 82 5.12 -10.97 -21.18
C LEU A 82 6.37 -10.45 -21.92
N THR A 83 6.23 -9.28 -22.55
CA THR A 83 7.28 -8.63 -23.35
C THR A 83 8.44 -8.13 -22.48
N SER A 84 9.53 -7.69 -23.11
CA SER A 84 10.64 -7.02 -22.40
C SER A 84 10.18 -5.79 -21.62
N GLY A 85 9.17 -5.06 -22.12
CA GLY A 85 8.56 -3.93 -21.41
C GLY A 85 7.86 -4.35 -20.11
N PHE A 86 7.17 -5.49 -20.11
CA PHE A 86 6.58 -6.06 -18.89
C PHE A 86 7.66 -6.41 -17.86
N TRP A 87 8.72 -7.11 -18.29
CA TRP A 87 9.79 -7.53 -17.38
C TRP A 87 10.58 -6.34 -16.82
N LEU A 88 10.86 -5.31 -17.62
CA LEU A 88 11.53 -4.10 -17.16
C LEU A 88 10.73 -3.40 -16.05
N ARG A 89 9.43 -3.20 -16.26
CA ARG A 89 8.54 -2.56 -15.27
C ARG A 89 8.36 -3.42 -14.03
N SER A 90 8.27 -4.75 -14.20
CA SER A 90 8.15 -5.70 -13.09
C SER A 90 9.44 -5.77 -12.26
N LEU A 91 10.61 -5.75 -12.89
CA LEU A 91 11.87 -5.67 -12.16
C LEU A 91 11.98 -4.34 -11.39
N LEU A 92 11.60 -3.24 -12.04
CA LEU A 92 11.57 -1.93 -11.39
C LEU A 92 10.65 -1.95 -10.16
N LEU A 93 9.36 -2.30 -10.31
CA LEU A 93 8.43 -2.29 -9.17
C LEU A 93 8.90 -3.18 -8.03
N LEU A 94 9.37 -4.41 -8.32
CA LEU A 94 9.82 -5.36 -7.31
C LEU A 94 11.05 -4.84 -6.57
N THR A 95 11.95 -4.17 -7.27
CA THR A 95 13.12 -3.53 -6.66
C THR A 95 12.68 -2.38 -5.75
N LEU A 96 11.85 -1.46 -6.24
CA LEU A 96 11.45 -0.27 -5.48
C LEU A 96 10.70 -0.63 -4.20
N ILE A 97 9.70 -1.53 -4.26
CA ILE A 97 8.95 -1.93 -3.06
C ILE A 97 9.82 -2.68 -2.05
N SER A 98 10.79 -3.47 -2.53
CA SER A 98 11.68 -4.21 -1.64
C SER A 98 12.74 -3.30 -1.00
N LEU A 99 13.20 -2.27 -1.70
CA LEU A 99 14.05 -1.23 -1.12
C LEU A 99 13.29 -0.46 -0.03
N ASP A 100 12.06 -0.05 -0.32
CA ASP A 100 11.18 0.66 0.61
C ASP A 100 10.93 -0.17 1.89
N ARG A 101 10.51 -1.42 1.74
CA ARG A 101 10.23 -2.33 2.87
C ARG A 101 11.47 -2.73 3.67
N SER A 102 12.63 -2.86 3.02
CA SER A 102 13.86 -3.23 3.70
C SER A 102 14.52 -2.07 4.45
N ASN A 103 14.18 -0.81 4.13
CA ASN A 103 14.76 0.38 4.75
C ASN A 103 16.29 0.33 4.88
N LEU A 104 16.96 -0.29 3.90
CA LEU A 104 18.37 -0.73 3.91
C LEU A 104 19.37 0.25 4.53
N LEU A 105 19.16 1.55 4.35
CA LEU A 105 20.10 2.60 4.72
C LEU A 105 19.57 3.51 5.84
N LEU A 106 18.26 3.53 6.08
CA LEU A 106 17.63 4.56 6.91
C LEU A 106 17.90 4.32 8.40
N GLU A 107 17.70 3.09 8.88
CA GLU A 107 17.79 2.76 10.30
C GLU A 107 19.18 3.08 10.87
N HIS A 108 20.23 2.62 10.18
CA HIS A 108 21.61 2.82 10.61
C HIS A 108 21.96 4.31 10.73
N TRP A 109 21.61 5.12 9.73
CA TRP A 109 21.92 6.55 9.74
C TRP A 109 21.14 7.29 10.83
N VAL A 110 19.87 6.94 11.07
CA VAL A 110 19.08 7.64 12.09
C VAL A 110 19.68 7.42 13.49
N TYR A 111 20.04 6.19 13.83
CA TYR A 111 20.60 5.90 15.16
C TYR A 111 22.06 6.33 15.31
N GLU A 112 22.78 6.56 14.22
CA GLU A 112 24.14 7.11 14.25
C GLU A 112 24.14 8.64 14.42
N PHE A 113 23.25 9.36 13.71
CA PHE A 113 23.29 10.83 13.65
C PHE A 113 22.38 11.54 14.65
N PHE A 114 21.35 10.86 15.20
CA PHE A 114 20.37 11.50 16.09
C PHE A 114 20.51 11.02 17.53
N HIS A 115 20.26 11.94 18.47
CA HIS A 115 20.28 11.63 19.90
C HIS A 115 19.21 10.58 20.25
N HIS A 116 19.53 9.66 21.17
CA HIS A 116 18.67 8.52 21.54
C HIS A 116 17.25 8.92 21.99
N GLN A 117 17.06 10.13 22.50
CA GLN A 117 15.74 10.64 22.95
C GLN A 117 14.83 11.06 21.78
N VAL A 118 15.37 11.30 20.59
CA VAL A 118 14.61 11.71 19.39
C VAL A 118 14.74 10.74 18.23
N SER A 119 15.75 9.87 18.23
CA SER A 119 16.05 8.95 17.13
C SER A 119 14.86 8.09 16.74
N PHE A 120 14.06 7.62 17.70
CA PHE A 120 12.85 6.84 17.41
C PHE A 120 11.78 7.64 16.64
N LEU A 121 11.45 8.86 17.10
CA LEU A 121 10.52 9.75 16.39
C LEU A 121 11.04 10.07 14.99
N VAL A 122 12.33 10.40 14.88
CA VAL A 122 12.97 10.70 13.60
C VAL A 122 12.91 9.50 12.67
N TYR A 123 13.18 8.29 13.16
CA TYR A 123 13.10 7.07 12.39
C TYR A 123 11.69 6.86 11.85
N LYS A 124 10.66 6.94 12.70
CA LYS A 124 9.26 6.78 12.31
C LYS A 124 8.82 7.82 11.27
N VAL A 125 9.20 9.09 11.46
CA VAL A 125 8.90 10.19 10.51
C VAL A 125 9.61 9.97 9.17
N LEU A 126 10.93 9.70 9.18
CA LEU A 126 11.68 9.49 7.94
C LEU A 126 11.28 8.20 7.22
N ASN A 127 10.90 7.16 7.96
CA ASN A 127 10.36 5.93 7.39
C ASN A 127 9.05 6.20 6.65
N ASN A 128 8.14 7.00 7.23
CA ASN A 128 6.92 7.40 6.54
C ASN A 128 7.18 8.30 5.30
N LEU A 129 8.30 9.04 5.28
CA LEU A 129 8.69 9.86 4.14
C LEU A 129 9.56 9.13 3.10
N SER A 130 10.05 7.92 3.41
CA SER A 130 11.04 7.21 2.61
C SER A 130 10.52 6.88 1.21
N GLY A 131 9.22 6.58 1.09
CA GLY A 131 8.54 6.36 -0.19
C GLY A 131 8.64 7.53 -1.18
N LEU A 132 8.79 8.78 -0.72
CA LEU A 132 9.03 9.92 -1.62
C LEU A 132 10.36 9.75 -2.39
N ILE A 133 11.36 9.14 -1.73
CA ILE A 133 12.70 8.92 -2.28
C ILE A 133 12.80 7.55 -2.95
N TYR A 134 12.34 6.48 -2.31
CA TYR A 134 12.49 5.12 -2.83
C TYR A 134 11.46 4.77 -3.91
N ILE A 135 10.30 5.44 -3.93
CA ILE A 135 9.24 5.14 -4.88
C ILE A 135 9.03 6.30 -5.86
N ILE A 136 8.64 7.48 -5.37
CA ILE A 136 8.18 8.57 -6.25
C ILE A 136 9.32 9.06 -7.15
N LEU A 137 10.51 9.31 -6.59
CA LEU A 137 11.63 9.84 -7.37
C LEU A 137 12.11 8.87 -8.48
N PRO A 138 12.40 7.58 -8.22
CA PRO A 138 12.74 6.62 -9.27
C PRO A 138 11.66 6.46 -10.33
N LEU A 139 10.37 6.44 -9.93
CA LEU A 139 9.27 6.36 -10.88
C LEU A 139 9.11 7.63 -11.70
N LEU A 140 9.41 8.81 -11.15
CA LEU A 140 9.46 10.06 -11.89
C LEU A 140 10.55 10.02 -12.95
N LEU A 141 11.75 9.57 -12.59
CA LEU A 141 12.84 9.40 -13.56
C LEU A 141 12.46 8.39 -14.64
N PHE A 142 11.91 7.24 -14.26
CA PHE A 142 11.44 6.24 -15.23
C PHE A 142 10.35 6.82 -16.15
N TYR A 143 9.39 7.56 -15.61
CA TYR A 143 8.34 8.23 -16.37
C TYR A 143 8.93 9.22 -17.39
N LEU A 144 9.82 10.10 -16.95
CA LEU A 144 10.46 11.09 -17.83
C LEU A 144 11.27 10.45 -18.97
N LEU A 145 11.87 9.29 -18.71
CA LEU A 145 12.74 8.59 -19.67
C LEU A 145 11.98 7.63 -20.61
N ARG A 146 10.85 7.07 -20.18
CA ARG A 146 10.15 5.99 -20.92
C ARG A 146 8.68 6.27 -21.20
N ASP A 147 7.96 6.86 -20.25
CA ASP A 147 6.50 6.95 -20.30
C ASP A 147 6.00 8.39 -20.49
N ARG A 148 6.87 9.31 -20.91
CA ARG A 148 6.54 10.73 -21.06
C ARG A 148 5.44 11.00 -22.10
N HIS A 149 5.14 10.02 -22.95
CA HIS A 149 4.03 10.07 -23.91
C HIS A 149 2.65 9.81 -23.26
N GLU A 150 2.61 9.26 -22.06
CA GLU A 150 1.38 9.09 -21.28
C GLU A 150 0.83 10.46 -20.85
N GLN A 151 -0.50 10.59 -20.75
CA GLN A 151 -1.14 11.90 -20.52
C GLN A 151 -0.87 12.47 -19.12
N ASN A 152 -0.70 11.62 -18.11
CA ASN A 152 -0.49 12.01 -16.72
C ASN A 152 0.54 11.09 -16.08
N PHE A 153 1.23 11.60 -15.06
CA PHE A 153 2.22 10.85 -14.28
C PHE A 153 1.51 9.82 -13.39
N TYR A 154 1.23 8.64 -13.96
CA TYR A 154 0.58 7.50 -13.31
C TYR A 154 -0.65 7.89 -12.45
N GLY A 155 -1.54 8.71 -13.01
CA GLY A 155 -2.77 9.13 -12.34
C GLY A 155 -2.68 10.37 -11.44
N LEU A 156 -1.51 10.99 -11.30
CA LEU A 156 -1.38 12.36 -10.82
C LEU A 156 -1.81 13.34 -11.92
N THR A 157 -3.12 13.42 -12.14
CA THR A 157 -3.73 14.34 -13.09
C THR A 157 -3.97 15.72 -12.46
N ARG A 158 -3.91 16.78 -13.27
CA ARG A 158 -4.26 18.14 -12.84
C ARG A 158 -5.76 18.32 -12.59
N ASN A 159 -6.60 17.55 -13.30
CA ASN A 159 -8.04 17.62 -13.20
C ASN A 159 -8.53 16.47 -12.32
N ALA A 160 -8.60 16.70 -11.02
CA ALA A 160 -9.10 15.68 -10.09
C ALA A 160 -10.53 15.25 -10.45
N PRO A 161 -10.86 13.95 -10.32
CA PRO A 161 -12.22 13.47 -10.52
C PRO A 161 -13.16 14.05 -9.46
N ASP A 162 -14.47 13.91 -9.66
CA ASP A 162 -15.45 14.22 -8.61
C ASP A 162 -15.15 13.40 -7.35
N LEU A 163 -14.74 14.08 -6.27
CA LEU A 163 -14.32 13.46 -5.01
C LEU A 163 -15.50 13.10 -4.11
N LYS A 164 -16.71 13.60 -4.38
CA LYS A 164 -17.90 13.33 -3.53
C LYS A 164 -18.17 11.83 -3.30
N PRO A 165 -18.09 10.95 -4.30
CA PRO A 165 -18.29 9.51 -4.10
C PRO A 165 -17.26 8.87 -3.15
N TYR A 166 -16.05 9.42 -3.05
CA TYR A 166 -14.97 8.89 -2.21
C TYR A 166 -15.19 9.24 -0.73
N PHE A 167 -15.76 10.41 -0.43
CA PHE A 167 -16.23 10.72 0.92
C PHE A 167 -17.32 9.74 1.39
N VAL A 168 -18.20 9.29 0.49
CA VAL A 168 -19.21 8.27 0.84
C VAL A 168 -18.54 6.93 1.14
N LEU A 169 -17.51 6.53 0.39
CA LEU A 169 -16.72 5.34 0.71
C LEU A 169 -16.08 5.46 2.10
N LEU A 170 -15.50 6.61 2.42
CA LEU A 170 -14.92 6.87 3.74
C LEU A 170 -15.97 6.80 4.86
N LEU A 171 -17.16 7.37 4.65
CA LEU A 171 -18.27 7.30 5.61
C LEU A 171 -18.76 5.86 5.83
N ILE A 172 -18.73 5.01 4.80
CA ILE A 172 -19.06 3.58 4.93
C ILE A 172 -17.99 2.85 5.75
N MET A 173 -16.73 3.26 5.66
CA MET A 173 -15.64 2.67 6.46
C MET A 173 -15.72 3.03 7.94
N LEU A 174 -16.27 4.20 8.30
CA LEU A 174 -16.37 4.65 9.69
C LEU A 174 -17.01 3.62 10.64
N PRO A 175 -18.23 3.08 10.39
CA PRO A 175 -18.80 2.06 11.28
C PRO A 175 -17.95 0.78 11.32
N ILE A 176 -17.30 0.41 10.20
CA ILE A 176 -16.43 -0.77 10.16
C ILE A 176 -15.22 -0.57 11.07
N ILE A 177 -14.54 0.58 10.96
CA ILE A 177 -13.38 0.93 11.81
C ILE A 177 -13.80 1.03 13.28
N ALA A 178 -14.94 1.68 13.57
CA ALA A 178 -15.46 1.78 14.93
C ALA A 178 -15.79 0.41 15.54
N THR A 179 -16.30 -0.55 14.75
CA THR A 179 -16.48 -1.92 15.24
C THR A 179 -15.16 -2.68 15.39
N ALA A 180 -14.22 -2.47 14.47
CA ALA A 180 -12.91 -3.10 14.51
C ALA A 180 -12.06 -2.59 15.70
N SER A 181 -12.30 -1.37 16.19
CA SER A 181 -11.55 -0.81 17.31
C SER A 181 -11.72 -1.53 18.64
N PHE A 182 -12.72 -2.39 18.75
CA PHE A 182 -12.92 -3.26 19.91
C PHE A 182 -12.15 -4.58 19.81
N LEU A 183 -11.48 -4.85 18.68
CA LEU A 183 -10.67 -6.06 18.51
C LEU A 183 -9.28 -5.86 19.14
N PRO A 184 -8.76 -6.86 19.88
CA PRO A 184 -7.43 -6.76 20.51
C PRO A 184 -6.30 -6.47 19.52
N GLY A 185 -6.38 -7.05 18.32
CA GLY A 185 -5.40 -6.79 17.26
C GLY A 185 -5.38 -5.34 16.80
N PHE A 186 -6.54 -4.66 16.77
CA PHE A 186 -6.62 -3.25 16.39
C PHE A 186 -5.96 -2.37 17.47
N GLN A 187 -6.29 -2.58 18.74
CA GLN A 187 -5.72 -1.81 19.85
C GLN A 187 -4.22 -2.06 20.06
N LYS A 188 -3.70 -3.23 19.64
CA LYS A 188 -2.26 -3.48 19.62
C LYS A 188 -1.55 -2.71 18.49
N GLN A 189 -2.25 -2.46 17.39
CA GLN A 189 -1.67 -1.84 16.19
C GLN A 189 -1.79 -0.32 16.20
N TYR A 190 -2.88 0.21 16.73
CA TYR A 190 -3.26 1.63 16.66
C TYR A 190 -3.43 2.22 18.07
N PRO A 191 -3.05 3.49 18.30
CA PRO A 191 -2.46 4.41 17.32
C PRO A 191 -1.02 4.03 16.95
N MET A 192 -0.63 4.34 15.72
CA MET A 192 0.74 4.10 15.23
C MET A 192 1.73 5.14 15.74
N TYR A 193 1.23 6.33 16.13
CA TYR A 193 2.03 7.28 16.88
C TYR A 193 2.27 6.77 18.31
N GLU A 194 3.53 6.57 18.66
CA GLU A 194 3.93 6.22 20.02
C GLU A 194 4.54 7.45 20.70
N SER A 195 3.92 7.87 21.82
CA SER A 195 4.45 8.97 22.63
C SER A 195 5.83 8.61 23.17
N THR A 196 6.79 9.53 22.99
CA THR A 196 8.15 9.39 23.49
C THR A 196 8.61 10.66 24.20
N GLN A 197 9.76 10.57 24.87
CA GLN A 197 10.42 11.71 25.53
C GLN A 197 10.96 12.77 24.55
N ALA A 198 10.78 12.58 23.23
CA ALA A 198 11.27 13.48 22.20
C ALA A 198 10.73 14.91 22.37
N HIS A 199 9.44 15.07 22.66
CA HIS A 199 8.82 16.39 22.82
C HIS A 199 9.38 17.14 24.04
N LEU A 200 9.66 16.43 25.14
CA LEU A 200 10.28 16.99 26.34
C LEU A 200 11.73 17.40 26.08
N PHE A 201 12.51 16.55 25.41
CA PHE A 201 13.89 16.88 25.04
C PHE A 201 13.97 18.10 24.12
N LEU A 202 13.08 18.18 23.13
CA LEU A 202 12.98 19.29 22.20
C LEU A 202 12.34 20.55 22.81
N GLN A 203 11.80 20.45 24.03
CA GLN A 203 11.08 21.53 24.73
C GLN A 203 9.91 22.09 23.91
N ILE A 204 9.18 21.20 23.24
CA ILE A 204 8.00 21.53 22.44
C ILE A 204 6.76 20.82 22.99
N PRO A 205 5.55 21.38 22.76
CA PRO A 205 4.32 20.66 23.06
C PRO A 205 4.24 19.34 22.26
N GLU A 206 3.72 18.29 22.89
CA GLU A 206 3.61 16.96 22.29
C GLU A 206 2.79 16.94 20.98
N TRP A 207 1.74 17.78 20.90
CA TRP A 207 0.92 17.90 19.70
C TRP A 207 1.74 18.25 18.45
N VAL A 208 2.90 18.91 18.59
CA VAL A 208 3.81 19.20 17.48
C VAL A 208 4.44 17.92 16.94
N THR A 209 4.88 17.02 17.84
CA THR A 209 5.44 15.72 17.43
C THR A 209 4.38 14.79 16.84
N VAL A 210 3.16 14.83 17.37
CA VAL A 210 1.99 14.14 16.78
C VAL A 210 1.73 14.67 15.38
N ALA A 211 1.58 15.98 15.21
CA ALA A 211 1.30 16.60 13.92
C ALA A 211 2.40 16.33 12.87
N LEU A 212 3.67 16.33 13.30
CA LEU A 212 4.79 15.95 12.44
C LEU A 212 4.67 14.49 11.97
N TYR A 213 4.43 13.57 12.90
CA TYR A 213 4.26 12.16 12.57
C TYR A 213 3.05 11.93 11.66
N GLU A 214 1.89 12.48 12.01
CA GLU A 214 0.64 12.31 11.24
C GLU A 214 0.72 12.90 9.83
N THR A 215 1.44 14.02 9.67
CA THR A 215 1.69 14.59 8.35
C THR A 215 2.58 13.68 7.52
N ALA A 216 3.65 13.14 8.10
CA ALA A 216 4.51 12.18 7.44
C ALA A 216 3.73 10.90 7.09
N TYR A 217 2.89 10.40 8.00
CA TYR A 217 2.06 9.23 7.83
C TYR A 217 1.06 9.40 6.68
N ALA A 218 0.41 10.57 6.56
CA ALA A 218 -0.43 10.89 5.42
C ALA A 218 0.34 10.93 4.09
N LEU A 219 1.56 11.48 4.08
CA LEU A 219 2.42 11.50 2.90
C LEU A 219 2.91 10.09 2.50
N ASN A 220 3.07 9.18 3.46
CA ASN A 220 3.33 7.77 3.18
C ASN A 220 2.20 7.19 2.31
N PHE A 221 0.94 7.45 2.67
CA PHE A 221 -0.20 6.98 1.87
C PHE A 221 -0.28 7.59 0.48
N VAL A 222 0.23 8.81 0.27
CA VAL A 222 0.40 9.37 -1.08
C VAL A 222 1.38 8.51 -1.90
N SER A 223 2.52 8.12 -1.31
CA SER A 223 3.50 7.25 -1.96
C SER A 223 2.95 5.85 -2.23
N ILE A 224 2.19 5.29 -1.28
CA ILE A 224 1.52 3.99 -1.43
C ILE A 224 0.48 4.05 -2.55
N GLU A 225 -0.42 5.03 -2.56
CA GLU A 225 -1.43 5.16 -3.62
C GLU A 225 -0.78 5.41 -4.99
N PHE A 226 0.29 6.20 -5.02
CA PHE A 226 1.07 6.42 -6.23
C PHE A 226 1.71 5.12 -6.76
N PHE A 227 2.25 4.28 -5.88
CA PHE A 227 2.83 3.01 -6.28
C PHE A 227 1.76 2.02 -6.76
N TYR A 228 0.77 1.74 -5.91
CA TYR A 228 -0.19 0.66 -6.15
C TYR A 228 -1.24 1.04 -7.21
N ARG A 229 -1.90 2.19 -7.07
CA ARG A 229 -2.95 2.60 -8.02
C ARG A 229 -2.36 3.36 -9.20
N GLY A 230 -1.30 4.12 -8.97
CA GLY A 230 -0.61 4.81 -10.05
C GLY A 230 0.19 3.83 -10.90
N PHE A 231 1.34 3.38 -10.42
CA PHE A 231 2.24 2.59 -11.25
C PHE A 231 1.71 1.18 -11.54
N LEU A 232 1.30 0.43 -10.52
CA LEU A 232 0.90 -0.97 -10.67
C LEU A 232 -0.46 -1.19 -11.35
N VAL A 233 -1.34 -0.19 -11.34
CA VAL A 233 -2.59 -0.25 -12.12
C VAL A 233 -2.47 0.58 -13.39
N ILE A 234 -2.36 1.91 -13.28
CA ILE A 234 -2.40 2.79 -14.46
C ILE A 234 -1.15 2.59 -15.35
N GLY A 235 0.04 2.49 -14.76
CA GLY A 235 1.29 2.28 -15.49
C GLY A 235 1.41 0.88 -16.10
N MET A 236 1.06 -0.16 -15.34
CA MET A 236 1.11 -1.54 -15.84
C MET A 236 -0.04 -1.89 -16.77
N ALA A 237 -1.12 -1.12 -16.81
CA ALA A 237 -2.20 -1.32 -17.78
C ALA A 237 -1.72 -1.24 -19.24
N VAL A 238 -0.60 -0.57 -19.52
CA VAL A 238 0.01 -0.55 -20.87
C VAL A 238 0.47 -1.94 -21.32
N VAL A 239 0.86 -2.81 -20.38
CA VAL A 239 1.40 -4.15 -20.67
C VAL A 239 0.49 -5.30 -20.22
N LEU A 240 -0.37 -5.09 -19.23
CA LEU A 240 -1.30 -6.08 -18.68
C LEU A 240 -2.78 -5.75 -18.92
N GLY A 241 -3.11 -4.54 -19.37
CA GLY A 241 -4.50 -4.09 -19.46
C GLY A 241 -5.22 -4.14 -18.11
N ARG A 242 -6.49 -4.56 -18.13
CA ARG A 242 -7.33 -4.74 -16.93
C ARG A 242 -6.79 -5.79 -15.96
N SER A 243 -6.03 -6.77 -16.46
CA SER A 243 -5.41 -7.83 -15.64
C SER A 243 -4.33 -7.32 -14.69
N ALA A 244 -3.95 -6.03 -14.72
CA ALA A 244 -3.03 -5.43 -13.75
C ALA A 244 -3.61 -5.38 -12.31
N ILE A 245 -4.93 -5.42 -12.15
CA ILE A 245 -5.60 -5.20 -10.85
C ILE A 245 -5.36 -6.36 -9.87
N LEU A 246 -5.47 -7.61 -10.30
CA LEU A 246 -5.33 -8.77 -9.40
C LEU A 246 -3.89 -8.96 -8.87
N PRO A 247 -2.83 -8.85 -9.71
CA PRO A 247 -1.46 -8.88 -9.21
C PRO A 247 -1.15 -7.71 -8.27
N MET A 248 -1.71 -6.53 -8.54
CA MET A 248 -1.60 -5.38 -7.65
C MET A 248 -2.29 -5.64 -6.30
N ALA A 249 -3.54 -6.12 -6.32
CA ALA A 249 -4.30 -6.42 -5.09
C ALA A 249 -3.61 -7.51 -4.26
N SER A 250 -3.01 -8.50 -4.91
CA SER A 250 -2.20 -9.53 -4.26
C SER A 250 -0.96 -8.94 -3.58
N LEU A 251 -0.16 -8.15 -4.30
CA LEU A 251 1.01 -7.48 -3.71
C LEU A 251 0.61 -6.50 -2.58
N TYR A 252 -0.54 -5.84 -2.70
CA TYR A 252 -1.07 -4.94 -1.69
C TYR A 252 -1.53 -5.69 -0.43
N CYS A 253 -2.03 -6.93 -0.57
CA CYS A 253 -2.31 -7.80 0.57
C CYS A 253 -1.05 -8.17 1.35
N PHE A 254 0.03 -8.50 0.64
CA PHE A 254 1.32 -8.80 1.28
C PHE A 254 1.90 -7.59 2.03
N LEU A 255 1.64 -6.35 1.57
CA LEU A 255 2.01 -5.14 2.33
C LEU A 255 1.35 -5.07 3.72
N HIS A 256 0.21 -5.75 3.89
CA HIS A 256 -0.52 -5.79 5.16
C HIS A 256 -0.18 -7.02 6.00
N PHE A 257 0.75 -7.87 5.58
CA PHE A 257 1.28 -8.89 6.47
C PHE A 257 1.99 -8.20 7.65
N GLY A 258 1.89 -8.79 8.84
CA GLY A 258 2.27 -8.18 10.13
C GLY A 258 1.16 -7.33 10.77
N LYS A 259 0.19 -6.84 10.01
CA LYS A 259 -1.01 -6.18 10.56
C LYS A 259 -2.07 -7.21 10.99
N PRO A 260 -3.12 -6.81 11.74
CA PRO A 260 -4.20 -7.72 12.09
C PRO A 260 -4.80 -8.43 10.86
N MET A 261 -4.99 -9.75 10.94
CA MET A 261 -5.47 -10.57 9.81
C MET A 261 -6.72 -10.03 9.09
N PRO A 262 -7.74 -9.48 9.79
CA PRO A 262 -8.88 -8.86 9.11
C PRO A 262 -8.49 -7.69 8.21
N GLU A 263 -7.47 -6.90 8.60
CA GLU A 263 -6.96 -5.79 7.79
C GLU A 263 -6.30 -6.31 6.52
N ALA A 264 -5.43 -7.33 6.61
CA ALA A 264 -4.81 -7.95 5.44
C ALA A 264 -5.83 -8.57 4.47
N ILE A 265 -6.85 -9.25 4.99
CA ILE A 265 -7.93 -9.79 4.14
C ILE A 265 -8.73 -8.65 3.50
N SER A 266 -9.11 -7.63 4.27
CA SER A 266 -9.89 -6.49 3.77
C SER A 266 -9.11 -5.67 2.72
N SER A 267 -7.78 -5.63 2.82
CA SER A 267 -6.91 -4.95 1.87
C SER A 267 -6.98 -5.55 0.46
N ILE A 268 -7.32 -6.84 0.29
CA ILE A 268 -7.57 -7.42 -1.04
C ILE A 268 -8.74 -6.71 -1.71
N PHE A 269 -9.84 -6.52 -0.97
CA PHE A 269 -11.06 -5.89 -1.48
C PHE A 269 -10.88 -4.39 -1.67
N GLY A 270 -10.26 -3.69 -0.71
CA GLY A 270 -9.91 -2.27 -0.86
C GLY A 270 -8.93 -2.03 -2.01
N GLY A 271 -7.93 -2.93 -2.12
CA GLY A 271 -7.05 -3.17 -3.26
C GLY A 271 -7.79 -3.13 -4.58
N TYR A 272 -8.61 -4.14 -4.78
CA TYR A 272 -9.39 -4.37 -5.98
C TYR A 272 -10.32 -3.19 -6.33
N ILE A 273 -11.15 -2.73 -5.37
CA ILE A 273 -12.15 -1.68 -5.61
C ILE A 273 -11.47 -0.37 -6.03
N LEU A 274 -10.47 0.10 -5.26
CA LEU A 274 -9.77 1.33 -5.60
C LEU A 274 -8.91 1.16 -6.85
N GLY A 275 -8.38 -0.04 -7.12
CA GLY A 275 -7.67 -0.37 -8.35
C GLY A 275 -8.55 -0.22 -9.59
N VAL A 276 -9.76 -0.80 -9.59
CA VAL A 276 -10.72 -0.63 -10.68
C VAL A 276 -11.05 0.85 -10.89
N ILE A 277 -11.37 1.56 -9.81
CA ILE A 277 -11.72 2.98 -9.90
C ILE A 277 -10.55 3.80 -10.46
N ALA A 278 -9.31 3.55 -10.01
CA ALA A 278 -8.13 4.24 -10.51
C ALA A 278 -7.86 3.95 -12.00
N LEU A 279 -8.11 2.71 -12.45
CA LEU A 279 -7.97 2.34 -13.86
C LEU A 279 -8.95 3.10 -14.76
N GLU A 280 -10.22 3.16 -14.35
CA GLU A 280 -11.29 3.80 -15.14
C GLU A 280 -11.24 5.33 -15.09
N THR A 281 -10.85 5.90 -13.94
CA THR A 281 -10.74 7.37 -13.79
C THR A 281 -9.37 7.91 -14.23
N ARG A 282 -8.38 7.03 -14.40
CA ARG A 282 -6.96 7.40 -14.61
C ARG A 282 -6.48 8.42 -13.58
N SER A 283 -6.92 8.26 -12.33
CA SER A 283 -6.59 9.16 -11.22
C SER A 283 -6.46 8.44 -9.89
N ILE A 284 -5.47 8.85 -9.09
CA ILE A 284 -5.24 8.32 -7.73
C ILE A 284 -5.77 9.23 -6.62
N TRP A 285 -6.22 10.46 -6.93
CA TRP A 285 -6.63 11.44 -5.92
C TRP A 285 -7.73 10.95 -4.99
N GLY A 286 -8.72 10.24 -5.54
CA GLY A 286 -9.78 9.64 -4.74
C GLY A 286 -9.29 8.49 -3.85
N GLY A 287 -8.30 7.73 -4.31
CA GLY A 287 -7.63 6.70 -3.50
C GLY A 287 -6.87 7.33 -2.33
N ILE A 288 -6.09 8.40 -2.59
CA ILE A 288 -5.38 9.17 -1.55
C ILE A 288 -6.34 9.66 -0.47
N LEU A 289 -7.45 10.27 -0.88
CA LEU A 289 -8.46 10.78 0.06
C LEU A 289 -9.01 9.66 0.96
N VAL A 290 -9.38 8.52 0.37
CA VAL A 290 -9.94 7.40 1.13
C VAL A 290 -8.90 6.80 2.05
N HIS A 291 -7.67 6.60 1.58
CA HIS A 291 -6.62 5.92 2.34
C HIS A 291 -6.14 6.76 3.52
N VAL A 292 -5.83 8.05 3.30
CA VAL A 292 -5.47 9.00 4.37
C VAL A 292 -6.63 9.15 5.35
N GLY A 293 -7.86 9.27 4.84
CA GLY A 293 -9.06 9.36 5.68
C GLY A 293 -9.25 8.13 6.58
N ILE A 294 -9.09 6.92 6.05
CA ILE A 294 -9.17 5.67 6.82
C ILE A 294 -8.06 5.65 7.88
N ALA A 295 -6.82 5.95 7.50
CA ALA A 295 -5.68 5.95 8.40
C ALA A 295 -5.87 6.88 9.59
N TRP A 296 -6.20 8.15 9.35
CA TRP A 296 -6.47 9.11 10.42
C TRP A 296 -7.71 8.75 11.24
N THR A 297 -8.72 8.12 10.63
CA THR A 297 -9.88 7.63 11.38
C THR A 297 -9.49 6.49 12.33
N MET A 298 -8.57 5.60 11.93
CA MET A 298 -8.04 4.55 12.79
C MET A 298 -7.24 5.11 13.96
N GLU A 299 -6.32 6.05 13.70
CA GLU A 299 -5.56 6.75 14.75
C GLU A 299 -6.49 7.45 15.74
N LEU A 300 -7.47 8.22 15.24
CA LEU A 300 -8.41 8.95 16.08
C LEU A 300 -9.28 8.02 16.93
N ILE A 301 -9.85 6.97 16.33
CA ILE A 301 -10.72 6.05 17.07
C ILE A 301 -9.92 5.26 18.11
N ALA A 302 -8.68 4.85 17.79
CA ALA A 302 -7.80 4.19 18.75
C ALA A 302 -7.47 5.12 19.93
N TYR A 303 -7.08 6.36 19.65
CA TYR A 303 -6.83 7.36 20.68
C TYR A 303 -8.05 7.62 21.57
N LEU A 304 -9.26 7.71 20.98
CA LEU A 304 -10.50 7.86 21.75
C LEU A 304 -10.80 6.63 22.63
N GLN A 305 -10.46 5.42 22.19
CA GLN A 305 -10.61 4.21 22.99
C GLN A 305 -9.65 4.20 24.19
N GLU A 306 -8.41 4.67 24.01
CA GLU A 306 -7.45 4.80 25.12
C GLU A 306 -7.91 5.79 26.19
N LEU A 307 -8.64 6.85 25.82
CA LEU A 307 -9.17 7.83 26.77
C LEU A 307 -10.37 7.32 27.59
N VAL A 308 -11.05 6.28 27.11
CA VAL A 308 -12.28 5.75 27.74
C VAL A 308 -12.00 4.51 28.59
N ASN A 309 -10.87 3.83 28.36
CA ASN A 309 -10.43 2.66 29.14
C ASN A 309 -9.52 3.06 30.31
#